data_AF-A0A0Q5VB93-F1
#
_entry.id   AF-A0A0Q5VB93-F1
#
_cell.length_a   1.000
_cell.length_b   1.000
_cell.length_c   1.000
_cell.angle_alpha   90.00
_cell.angle_beta   90.00
_cell.angle_gamma   90.00
#
_symmetry.space_group_name_H-M   'P 1'
#
loop_
_entity.id
_entity.type
_entity.pdbx_description
1 polymer ?
#
loop_
_entity_poly.entity_id
_entity_poly.type
_entity_poly.pdbx_seq_one_letter_code
_entity_poly.pdbx_strand_id
1 'polypeptide(L)'
;MTTPEARPVVRLFADHSSPYPLWSGSGKGEALDPVELGVSPDLTEALRAWVGHWTKHQDELSGWDPPSARETHQVQGHRLFLALVEQLGDRYDVVRPSLGH
;
A
#
# COMPACT_ATOMS: atom_id res chain seq x y z
N MET A 1 -21.81 -13.35 -24.39
CA MET A 1 -20.42 -13.41 -23.91
C MET A 1 -20.20 -12.18 -23.06
N THR A 2 -20.25 -12.30 -21.73
CA THR A 2 -19.85 -11.23 -20.82
C THR A 2 -18.33 -11.16 -20.86
N THR A 3 -17.78 -10.06 -21.35
CA THR A 3 -16.37 -9.73 -21.15
C THR A 3 -16.11 -9.74 -19.64
N PRO A 4 -15.04 -10.36 -19.13
CA PRO A 4 -14.70 -10.18 -17.72
C PRO A 4 -14.55 -8.68 -17.47
N GLU A 5 -15.40 -8.11 -16.62
CA GLU A 5 -15.24 -6.72 -16.21
C GLU A 5 -13.87 -6.58 -15.54
N ALA A 6 -13.15 -5.52 -15.89
CA ALA A 6 -11.84 -5.24 -15.29
C ALA A 6 -12.03 -5.08 -13.77
N ARG A 7 -11.22 -5.79 -12.98
CA ARG A 7 -11.26 -5.71 -11.52
C ARG A 7 -10.88 -4.29 -11.08
N PRO A 8 -11.54 -3.73 -10.05
CA PRO A 8 -11.10 -2.48 -9.46
C PRO A 8 -9.65 -2.58 -8.98
N VAL A 9 -8.86 -1.53 -9.22
CA VAL A 9 -7.45 -1.49 -8.84
C VAL A 9 -7.29 -0.92 -7.43
N VAL A 10 -6.45 -1.59 -6.62
CA VAL A 10 -5.99 -1.12 -5.30
C VAL A 10 -4.49 -0.91 -5.37
N ARG A 11 -4.03 0.31 -5.14
CA ARG A 11 -2.61 0.64 -5.12
C ARG A 11 -2.09 0.66 -3.70
N LEU A 12 -0.90 0.08 -3.50
CA LEU A 12 -0.17 0.10 -2.23
C LEU A 12 0.97 1.10 -2.28
N PHE A 13 0.83 2.25 -1.63
CA PHE A 13 1.93 3.20 -1.39
C PHE A 13 1.67 4.11 -0.19
N ALA A 14 2.74 4.45 0.54
CA ALA A 14 2.67 5.37 1.68
C ALA A 14 2.63 6.83 1.20
N ASP A 15 1.83 7.63 1.88
CA ASP A 15 1.66 9.07 1.61
C ASP A 15 1.22 9.76 2.92
N HIS A 16 1.59 11.02 3.10
CA HIS A 16 1.29 11.77 4.33
C HIS A 16 -0.21 12.07 4.53
N SER A 17 -1.02 11.99 3.46
CA SER A 17 -2.44 12.35 3.49
C SER A 17 -3.36 11.24 4.01
N SER A 18 -2.85 10.02 4.22
CA SER A 18 -3.66 8.89 4.72
C SER A 18 -2.89 8.04 5.73
N PRO A 19 -3.55 7.58 6.82
CA PRO A 19 -2.96 6.63 7.75
C PRO A 19 -2.80 5.22 7.17
N TYR A 20 -3.51 4.92 6.07
CA TYR A 20 -3.43 3.65 5.37
C TYR A 20 -2.86 3.84 3.96
N PRO A 21 -1.99 2.94 3.51
CA PRO A 21 -1.27 3.08 2.24
C PRO A 21 -2.08 2.55 1.04
N LEU A 22 -3.41 2.59 1.09
CA LEU A 22 -4.30 1.98 0.08
C LEU A 22 -5.04 3.06 -0.70
N TRP A 23 -5.04 2.93 -2.03
CA TRP A 23 -5.61 3.93 -2.92
C TRP A 23 -6.39 3.29 -4.06
N SER A 24 -7.55 3.86 -4.39
CA SER A 24 -8.37 3.38 -5.51
C SER A 24 -7.76 3.72 -6.87
N GLY A 25 -8.10 2.92 -7.88
CA GLY A 25 -7.84 3.21 -9.30
C GLY A 25 -6.35 3.34 -9.66
N SER A 26 -6.08 3.95 -10.81
CA SER A 26 -4.73 4.04 -11.40
C SER A 26 -4.15 5.48 -11.44
N GLY A 27 -4.85 6.47 -10.86
CA GLY A 27 -4.57 7.91 -11.02
C GLY A 27 -4.77 8.74 -9.74
N LYS A 28 -5.55 9.82 -9.77
CA LYS A 28 -5.97 10.57 -8.56
C LYS A 28 -7.08 9.83 -7.81
N GLY A 29 -6.80 8.60 -7.40
CA GLY A 29 -7.70 7.81 -6.59
C GLY A 29 -7.85 8.36 -5.19
N GLU A 30 -8.85 7.84 -4.50
CA GLU A 30 -9.17 8.17 -3.12
C GLU A 30 -8.49 7.17 -2.18
N ALA A 31 -8.20 7.61 -0.95
CA ALA A 31 -7.73 6.72 0.10
C ALA A 31 -8.80 5.66 0.40
N LEU A 32 -8.37 4.42 0.58
CA LEU A 32 -9.24 3.28 0.89
C LEU A 32 -9.06 2.85 2.34
N ASP A 33 -10.17 2.53 2.99
CA ASP A 33 -10.16 1.90 4.30
C ASP A 33 -9.94 0.37 4.14
N PRO A 34 -8.88 -0.21 4.75
CA PRO A 34 -8.66 -1.65 4.71
C PRO A 34 -9.85 -2.47 5.23
N VAL A 35 -10.58 -1.98 6.23
CA VAL A 35 -11.73 -2.67 6.83
C VAL A 35 -12.87 -2.76 5.82
N GLU A 36 -13.11 -1.70 5.04
CA GLU A 36 -14.15 -1.69 4.00
C GLU A 36 -13.81 -2.63 2.84
N LEU A 37 -12.52 -2.87 2.58
CA LEU A 37 -12.07 -3.88 1.61
C LEU A 37 -12.17 -5.33 2.13
N GLY A 38 -12.46 -5.49 3.43
CA GLY A 38 -12.47 -6.78 4.11
C GLY A 38 -11.08 -7.33 4.39
N VAL A 39 -10.08 -6.46 4.58
CA VAL A 39 -8.73 -6.83 5.01
C VAL A 39 -8.74 -7.19 6.50
N SER A 40 -7.98 -8.20 6.89
CA SER A 40 -7.92 -8.67 8.27
C SER A 40 -7.38 -7.60 9.23
N PRO A 41 -7.78 -7.61 10.52
CA PRO A 41 -7.27 -6.66 11.50
C PRO A 41 -5.74 -6.66 11.61
N ASP A 42 -5.10 -7.83 11.57
CA ASP A 42 -3.64 -7.95 11.64
C ASP A 42 -2.95 -7.27 10.44
N LEU A 43 -3.50 -7.42 9.23
CA LEU A 43 -2.95 -6.79 8.04
C LEU A 43 -3.23 -5.29 8.04
N THR A 44 -4.39 -4.85 8.53
CA THR A 44 -4.73 -3.43 8.73
C THR A 44 -3.73 -2.73 9.65
N GLU A 45 -3.40 -3.33 10.79
CA GLU A 45 -2.38 -2.80 11.70
C GLU A 45 -0.98 -2.80 11.07
N ALA A 46 -0.63 -3.85 10.33
CA ALA A 46 0.66 -3.92 9.64
C ALA A 46 0.81 -2.84 8.55
N LEU A 47 -0.27 -2.54 7.81
CA LEU A 47 -0.32 -1.46 6.83
C LEU A 47 -0.11 -0.09 7.49
N ARG A 48 -0.80 0.15 8.61
CA ARG A 48 -0.64 1.38 9.40
C ARG A 48 0.78 1.54 9.94
N ALA A 49 1.36 0.46 10.46
CA ALA A 49 2.73 0.45 10.96
C ALA A 49 3.76 0.75 9.85
N TRP A 50 3.51 0.27 8.63
CA TRP A 50 4.37 0.54 7.48
C TRP A 50 4.36 2.01 7.03
N VAL A 51 3.19 2.67 7.06
CA VAL A 51 3.10 4.12 6.87
C VAL A 51 3.83 4.86 8.00
N GLY A 52 3.63 4.43 9.26
CA GLY A 52 4.32 5.02 10.41
C GLY A 52 5.84 4.91 10.32
N HIS A 53 6.37 3.79 9.79
CA HIS A 53 7.79 3.64 9.50
C HIS A 53 8.24 4.67 8.46
N TRP A 54 7.56 4.75 7.32
CA TRP A 54 7.89 5.70 6.27
C TRP A 54 7.91 7.14 6.78
N THR A 55 6.84 7.59 7.44
CA THR A 55 6.73 8.94 8.02
C THR A 55 7.84 9.26 9.02
N LYS A 56 8.34 8.26 9.75
CA LYS A 56 9.40 8.44 10.74
C LYS A 56 10.80 8.55 10.12
N HIS A 57 11.04 7.84 9.02
CA HIS A 57 12.38 7.56 8.53
C HIS A 57 12.66 8.11 7.13
N GLN A 58 11.64 8.53 6.39
CA GLN A 58 11.79 9.16 5.09
C GLN A 58 11.38 10.62 5.18
N ASP A 59 12.37 11.49 5.03
CA ASP A 59 12.19 12.93 4.96
C ASP A 59 12.35 13.39 3.51
N GLU A 60 11.56 14.36 3.09
CA GLU A 60 11.54 14.84 1.69
C GLU A 60 12.86 15.51 1.28
N LEU A 61 13.58 16.13 2.23
CA LEU A 61 14.80 16.88 1.96
C LEU A 61 16.07 16.05 2.14
N SER A 62 16.11 15.24 3.19
CA SER A 62 17.28 14.46 3.61
C SER A 62 17.21 12.98 3.21
N GLY A 63 16.06 12.51 2.75
CA GLY A 63 15.87 11.13 2.30
C GLY A 63 15.69 10.15 3.46
N TRP A 64 16.28 8.97 3.35
CA TRP A 64 16.11 7.89 4.33
C TRP A 64 17.16 7.97 5.44
N ASP A 65 16.71 8.05 6.70
CA ASP A 65 17.58 8.03 7.88
C ASP A 65 17.10 7.01 8.94
N PRO A 66 17.90 5.99 9.29
CA PRO A 66 19.16 5.63 8.64
C PRO A 66 18.92 5.10 7.21
N PRO A 67 19.94 5.05 6.34
CA PRO A 67 19.79 4.53 4.98
C PRO A 67 19.21 3.11 4.89
N SER A 68 19.44 2.28 5.91
CA SER A 68 18.89 0.91 6.02
C SER A 68 17.37 0.88 6.23
N ALA A 69 16.75 1.98 6.65
CA ALA A 69 15.29 2.10 6.76
C ALA A 69 14.62 1.94 5.38
N ARG A 70 15.28 2.38 4.30
CA ARG A 70 14.80 2.19 2.92
C ARG A 70 14.61 0.72 2.59
N GLU A 71 15.63 -0.10 2.86
CA GLU A 71 15.58 -1.53 2.58
C GLU A 71 14.50 -2.21 3.41
N THR A 72 14.44 -1.88 4.70
CA THR A 72 13.43 -2.42 5.61
C THR A 72 12.03 -2.07 5.14
N HIS A 73 11.81 -0.82 4.71
CA HIS A 73 10.54 -0.36 4.15
C HIS A 73 10.17 -1.09 2.85
N GLN A 74 11.13 -1.31 1.93
CA GLN A 74 10.87 -2.05 0.68
C GLN A 74 10.51 -3.53 0.93
N VAL A 75 11.23 -4.19 1.85
CA VAL A 75 10.95 -5.58 2.24
C VAL A 75 9.58 -5.70 2.89
N GLN A 76 9.25 -4.79 3.82
CA GLN A 76 7.93 -4.76 4.46
C GLN A 76 6.82 -4.50 3.43
N GLY A 77 7.01 -3.52 2.55
CA GLY A 77 6.04 -3.21 1.48
C GLY A 77 5.81 -4.37 0.52
N HIS A 78 6.82 -5.22 0.26
CA HIS A 78 6.65 -6.43 -0.54
C HIS A 78 5.83 -7.50 0.17
N ARG A 79 6.08 -7.71 1.47
CA ARG A 79 5.30 -8.65 2.27
C ARG A 79 3.83 -8.24 2.35
N LEU A 80 3.57 -6.96 2.57
CA LEU A 80 2.21 -6.42 2.61
C LEU A 80 1.49 -6.53 1.27
N PHE A 81 2.21 -6.26 0.17
CA PHE A 81 1.68 -6.46 -1.18
C PHE A 81 1.20 -7.90 -1.40
N LEU A 82 2.03 -8.90 -1.08
CA LEU A 82 1.66 -10.30 -1.24
C LEU A 82 0.46 -10.68 -0.36
N ALA A 83 0.43 -10.21 0.88
CA ALA A 83 -0.69 -10.46 1.80
C ALA A 83 -2.00 -9.81 1.31
N LEU A 84 -1.95 -8.62 0.71
CA LEU A 84 -3.11 -7.98 0.10
C LEU A 84 -3.61 -8.74 -1.13
N VAL A 85 -2.70 -9.19 -2.00
CA VAL A 85 -3.06 -10.03 -3.15
C VAL A 85 -3.78 -11.30 -2.70
N GLU A 86 -3.30 -11.93 -1.62
CA GLU A 86 -3.92 -13.12 -1.06
C GLU A 86 -5.33 -12.85 -0.50
N GLN A 87 -5.50 -11.81 0.32
CA GLN A 87 -6.80 -11.54 0.98
C GLN A 87 -7.85 -10.89 0.07
N LEU A 88 -7.42 -10.06 -0.87
CA LEU A 88 -8.32 -9.42 -1.82
C LEU A 88 -8.66 -10.36 -2.98
N GLY A 89 -7.72 -11.25 -3.34
CA GLY A 89 -7.91 -12.31 -4.33
C GLY A 89 -8.46 -11.76 -5.64
N ASP A 90 -9.47 -12.43 -6.18
CA ASP A 90 -10.04 -12.08 -7.48
C ASP A 90 -10.97 -10.86 -7.47
N ARG A 91 -11.18 -10.23 -6.31
CA ARG A 91 -12.07 -9.06 -6.18
C ARG A 91 -11.38 -7.78 -6.65
N TYR A 92 -10.06 -7.69 -6.51
CA TYR A 92 -9.29 -6.48 -6.78
C TYR A 92 -7.98 -6.82 -7.50
N ASP A 93 -7.50 -5.89 -8.30
CA ASP A 93 -6.13 -5.94 -8.84
C ASP A 93 -5.22 -5.09 -7.94
N VAL A 94 -4.32 -5.73 -7.21
CA VAL A 94 -3.41 -5.04 -6.30
C VAL A 94 -2.13 -4.70 -7.05
N VAL A 95 -1.73 -3.43 -7.01
CA VAL A 95 -0.49 -2.98 -7.66
C VAL A 95 0.37 -2.17 -6.69
N ARG A 96 1.69 -2.29 -6.84
CA ARG A 96 2.65 -1.45 -6.11
C ARG A 96 3.33 -0.51 -7.09
N PRO A 97 2.92 0.76 -7.19
CA PRO A 97 3.57 1.68 -8.10
C PRO A 97 5.04 1.79 -7.72
N SER A 98 5.93 1.69 -8.70
CA SER A 98 7.32 2.07 -8.57
C SER A 98 7.37 3.59 -8.49
N LEU A 99 7.08 4.14 -7.32
CA LEU A 99 7.28 5.57 -7.06
C LEU A 99 8.78 5.82 -7.18
N GLY A 100 9.13 6.69 -8.13
CA GLY A 100 10.48 7.19 -8.30
C GLY A 100 10.93 7.85 -6.99
N HIS A 101 12.14 7.48 -6.61
CA HIS A 101 12.84 7.91 -5.41
C HIS A 101 13.01 9.42 -5.28
#